data_AF-A0A1G1KRF3-F1
#
_entry.id   AF-A0A1G1KRF3-F1
#
_cell.length_a   1.000
_cell.length_b   1.000
_cell.length_c   1.000
_cell.angle_alpha   90.00
_cell.angle_beta   90.00
_cell.angle_gamma   90.00
#
_symmetry.space_group_name_H-M   'P 1'
#
loop_
_entity.id
_entity.type
_entity.pdbx_description
1 polymer ?
#
loop_
_entity_poly.entity_id
_entity_poly.type
_entity_poly.pdbx_seq_one_letter_code
_entity_poly.pdbx_strand_id
1 'polypeptide(L)'
;MSTNRLKTLLQKDHFSFTDLLPHSKSVESFFEGPQTYEDLLRGALEKGRQQGAKEAIEKIAKDIQSRLEKYIEALLGIGGIIKFAAEESNIEVKQVRAKVCFDSGSINAFFVITTSFENEVKFSKLLDEAERLFLQEENLLAETSFVNVKENEQSIDYSAVKNDYPFSLNVENVVHAIKQSASSTSKS
;
A
#
# COMPACT_ATOMS: atom_id res chain seq x y z
N MET A 1 -22.99 -0.70 1.60
CA MET A 1 -22.73 -0.74 3.05
C MET A 1 -21.23 -0.83 3.41
N SER A 2 -20.27 -0.82 2.46
CA SER A 2 -18.84 -0.98 2.76
C SER A 2 -18.08 0.31 3.15
N THR A 3 -18.54 1.49 2.71
CA THR A 3 -17.84 2.77 2.92
C THR A 3 -17.83 3.26 4.37
N ASN A 4 -18.88 2.99 5.15
CA ASN A 4 -18.95 3.40 6.57
C ASN A 4 -17.92 2.65 7.44
N ARG A 5 -17.55 1.43 7.06
CA ARG A 5 -16.61 0.61 7.84
C ARG A 5 -15.17 0.99 7.58
N LEU A 6 -14.83 1.43 6.37
CA LEU A 6 -13.53 2.04 6.04
C LEU A 6 -13.29 3.29 6.87
N LYS A 7 -14.29 4.18 6.91
CA LYS A 7 -14.28 5.34 7.80
C LYS A 7 -14.17 4.94 9.26
N THR A 8 -14.91 3.94 9.71
CA THR A 8 -14.83 3.46 11.11
C THR A 8 -13.45 2.89 11.46
N LEU A 9 -12.77 2.23 10.52
CA LEU A 9 -11.42 1.68 10.72
C LEU A 9 -10.36 2.79 10.84
N LEU A 10 -10.54 3.91 10.13
CA LEU A 10 -9.58 5.01 10.07
C LEU A 10 -9.92 6.20 10.99
N GLN A 11 -11.19 6.40 11.38
CA GLN A 11 -11.67 7.51 12.23
C GLN A 11 -11.56 7.26 13.74
N LYS A 12 -11.07 6.09 14.19
CA LYS A 12 -10.68 5.98 15.60
C LYS A 12 -9.42 6.84 15.77
N ASP A 13 -9.50 7.89 16.58
CA ASP A 13 -8.50 8.97 16.82
C ASP A 13 -7.06 8.53 17.19
N HIS A 14 -6.71 7.25 17.02
CA HIS A 14 -5.41 6.64 17.30
C HIS A 14 -5.00 5.59 16.26
N PHE A 15 -5.63 5.51 15.09
CA PHE A 15 -5.30 4.47 14.12
C PHE A 15 -4.05 4.80 13.31
N SER A 16 -2.89 4.46 13.84
CA SER A 16 -1.64 4.50 13.07
C SER A 16 -1.48 3.21 12.27
N PHE A 17 -1.17 3.32 10.98
CA PHE A 17 -0.88 2.15 10.13
C PHE A 17 0.28 1.30 10.66
N THR A 18 1.18 1.89 11.44
CA THR A 18 2.25 1.19 12.18
C THR A 18 1.72 0.13 13.12
N ASP A 19 0.49 0.28 13.63
CA ASP A 19 -0.10 -0.58 14.65
C ASP A 19 -0.78 -1.81 14.05
N LEU A 20 -1.04 -1.80 12.73
CA LEU A 20 -1.57 -2.93 11.96
C LEU A 20 -0.49 -3.90 11.50
N LEU A 21 0.76 -3.48 11.51
CA LEU A 21 1.86 -4.35 11.14
C LEU A 21 2.24 -5.22 12.34
N PRO A 22 2.32 -6.56 12.19
CA PRO A 22 2.79 -7.39 13.28
C PRO A 22 4.20 -6.93 13.64
N HIS A 23 4.39 -6.47 14.88
CA HIS A 23 5.65 -5.93 15.43
C HIS A 23 6.86 -6.89 15.36
N SER A 24 6.71 -8.07 14.76
CA SER A 24 7.68 -9.15 14.70
C SER A 24 8.27 -9.42 13.31
N LYS A 25 7.82 -8.73 12.24
CA LYS A 25 8.37 -8.89 10.89
C LYS A 25 8.92 -7.58 10.36
N SER A 26 10.13 -7.60 9.77
CA SER A 26 10.63 -6.42 9.07
C SER A 26 9.69 -6.10 7.91
N VAL A 27 9.46 -4.81 7.70
CA VAL A 27 8.63 -4.26 6.62
C VAL A 27 9.03 -4.83 5.24
N GLU A 28 10.32 -5.15 5.07
CA GLU A 28 10.91 -5.78 3.89
C GLU A 28 10.29 -7.14 3.55
N SER A 29 9.89 -7.92 4.56
CA SER A 29 9.33 -9.27 4.37
C SER A 29 7.97 -9.29 3.66
N PHE A 30 7.36 -8.13 3.45
CA PHE A 30 6.09 -7.96 2.77
C PHE A 30 6.25 -7.58 1.29
N PHE A 31 7.48 -7.48 0.80
CA PHE A 31 7.82 -7.06 -0.56
C PHE A 31 8.45 -8.20 -1.35
N GLU A 32 7.90 -8.48 -2.52
CA GLU A 32 8.47 -9.42 -3.48
C GLU A 32 8.59 -8.75 -4.85
N GLY A 33 9.72 -8.81 -5.53
CA GLY A 33 9.88 -8.11 -6.80
C GLY A 33 11.30 -8.07 -7.35
N PRO A 34 11.51 -7.49 -8.55
CA PRO A 34 12.83 -7.26 -9.10
C PRO A 34 13.56 -6.09 -8.42
N GLN A 35 12.84 -5.26 -7.65
CA GLN A 35 13.42 -4.25 -6.77
C GLN A 35 13.26 -4.68 -5.31
N THR A 36 14.26 -4.36 -4.50
CA THR A 36 14.29 -4.61 -3.06
C THR A 36 14.27 -3.30 -2.26
N TYR A 37 14.03 -3.42 -0.96
CA TYR A 37 14.20 -2.31 -0.02
C TYR A 37 15.60 -1.69 -0.09
N GLU A 38 16.63 -2.54 -0.18
CA GLU A 38 18.03 -2.13 -0.30
C GLU A 38 18.28 -1.33 -1.59
N ASP A 39 17.63 -1.70 -2.69
CA ASP A 39 17.72 -0.97 -3.96
C ASP A 39 17.15 0.44 -3.85
N LEU A 40 16.01 0.59 -3.15
CA LEU A 40 15.40 1.90 -2.90
C LEU A 40 16.29 2.76 -2.01
N LEU A 41 16.78 2.19 -0.91
CA LEU A 41 17.67 2.88 0.02
C LEU A 41 18.94 3.35 -0.71
N ARG A 42 19.58 2.46 -1.48
CA ARG A 42 20.76 2.77 -2.27
C ARG A 42 20.50 3.88 -3.30
N GLY A 43 19.39 3.82 -4.05
CA GLY A 43 19.04 4.85 -5.03
C GLY A 43 18.77 6.22 -4.39
N ALA A 44 18.09 6.25 -3.24
CA ALA A 44 17.86 7.46 -2.48
C ALA A 44 19.17 8.03 -1.88
N LEU A 45 20.04 7.15 -1.34
CA LEU A 45 21.36 7.51 -0.82
C LEU A 45 22.25 8.11 -1.92
N GLU A 46 22.26 7.54 -3.11
CA GLU A 46 23.08 8.01 -4.22
C GLU A 46 22.67 9.42 -4.67
N LYS A 47 21.36 9.68 -4.77
CA LYS A 47 20.82 11.04 -4.97
C LYS A 47 21.28 11.99 -3.85
N GLY A 48 21.18 11.57 -2.59
CA GLY A 48 21.64 12.36 -1.45
C GLY A 48 23.14 12.64 -1.43
N ARG A 49 23.98 11.67 -1.86
CA ARG A 49 25.44 11.83 -1.96
C ARG A 49 25.86 12.83 -3.01
N GLN A 50 25.10 12.96 -4.10
CA GLN A 50 25.33 14.00 -5.10
C GLN A 50 25.09 15.42 -4.55
N GLN A 51 24.50 15.55 -3.34
CA GLN A 51 24.12 16.82 -2.72
C GLN A 51 24.94 17.24 -1.48
N GLY A 52 25.93 16.49 -0.97
CA GLY A 52 26.73 16.98 0.18
C GLY A 52 27.82 16.09 0.79
N ALA A 53 28.56 16.66 1.76
CA ALA A 53 29.78 16.15 2.39
C ALA A 53 29.57 14.98 3.38
N LYS A 54 30.64 14.20 3.61
CA LYS A 54 30.64 12.83 4.19
C LYS A 54 29.88 12.63 5.51
N GLU A 55 29.91 13.59 6.43
CA GLU A 55 29.20 13.50 7.73
C GLU A 55 27.70 13.84 7.62
N ALA A 56 27.32 14.67 6.64
CA ALA A 56 25.92 14.90 6.32
C ALA A 56 25.28 13.65 5.69
N ILE A 57 26.07 12.80 5.01
CA ILE A 57 25.61 11.56 4.36
C ILE A 57 25.03 10.59 5.39
N GLU A 58 25.64 10.42 6.56
CA GLU A 58 25.14 9.47 7.58
C GLU A 58 23.81 9.93 8.20
N LYS A 59 23.65 11.24 8.42
CA LYS A 59 22.37 11.80 8.89
C LYS A 59 21.29 11.69 7.81
N ILE A 60 21.63 12.04 6.57
CA ILE A 60 20.75 11.89 5.41
C ILE A 60 20.37 10.43 5.20
N ALA A 61 21.28 9.47 5.43
CA ALA A 61 21.00 8.06 5.30
C ALA A 61 19.92 7.59 6.27
N LYS A 62 20.02 8.00 7.55
CA LYS A 62 19.00 7.69 8.56
C LYS A 62 17.67 8.34 8.24
N ASP A 63 17.68 9.60 7.81
CA ASP A 63 16.45 10.31 7.44
C ASP A 63 15.77 9.68 6.21
N ILE A 64 16.56 9.26 5.21
CA ILE A 64 16.07 8.54 4.03
C ILE A 64 15.46 7.20 4.44
N GLN A 65 16.16 6.43 5.27
CA GLN A 65 15.69 5.14 5.74
C GLN A 65 14.35 5.27 6.49
N SER A 66 14.24 6.22 7.42
CA SER A 66 13.00 6.46 8.16
C SER A 66 11.84 6.89 7.26
N ARG A 67 12.11 7.74 6.26
CA ARG A 67 11.08 8.11 5.26
C ARG A 67 10.65 6.92 4.43
N LEU A 68 11.60 6.08 4.04
CA LEU A 68 11.37 4.84 3.30
C LEU A 68 10.45 3.90 4.05
N GLU A 69 10.76 3.64 5.32
CA GLU A 69 9.92 2.85 6.22
C GLU A 69 8.50 3.41 6.26
N LYS A 70 8.34 4.72 6.49
CA LYS A 70 7.01 5.36 6.49
C LYS A 70 6.23 5.16 5.18
N TYR A 71 6.86 5.37 4.02
CA TYR A 71 6.20 5.17 2.72
C TYR A 71 5.75 3.74 2.52
N ILE A 72 6.57 2.81 2.99
CA ILE A 72 6.29 1.40 2.85
C ILE A 72 5.15 0.97 3.79
N GLU A 73 5.16 1.42 5.03
CA GLU A 73 4.06 1.20 5.97
C GLU A 73 2.74 1.71 5.40
N ALA A 74 2.74 2.90 4.79
CA ALA A 74 1.58 3.45 4.11
C ALA A 74 1.11 2.57 2.94
N LEU A 75 2.03 2.05 2.12
CA LEU A 75 1.72 1.12 1.02
C LEU A 75 1.12 -0.21 1.50
N LEU A 76 1.63 -0.77 2.60
CA LEU A 76 1.08 -1.98 3.18
C LEU A 76 -0.30 -1.72 3.79
N GLY A 77 -0.47 -0.57 4.44
CA GLY A 77 -1.73 -0.10 4.98
C GLY A 77 -2.82 0.06 3.92
N ILE A 78 -2.54 0.82 2.86
CA ILE A 78 -3.50 1.06 1.78
C ILE A 78 -3.89 -0.25 1.09
N GLY A 79 -2.90 -1.09 0.77
CA GLY A 79 -3.13 -2.40 0.14
C GLY A 79 -3.95 -3.34 1.02
N GLY A 80 -3.66 -3.39 2.32
CA GLY A 80 -4.38 -4.22 3.29
C GLY A 80 -5.83 -3.78 3.50
N ILE A 81 -6.07 -2.47 3.68
CA ILE A 81 -7.42 -1.92 3.85
C ILE A 81 -8.27 -2.12 2.60
N ILE A 82 -7.73 -1.82 1.42
CA ILE A 82 -8.45 -1.99 0.16
C ILE A 82 -8.79 -3.45 -0.06
N LYS A 83 -7.82 -4.36 0.16
CA LYS A 83 -8.08 -5.80 0.04
C LYS A 83 -9.15 -6.28 1.01
N PHE A 84 -9.07 -5.87 2.28
CA PHE A 84 -10.09 -6.22 3.28
C PHE A 84 -11.49 -5.74 2.86
N ALA A 85 -11.63 -4.49 2.43
CA ALA A 85 -12.91 -3.93 2.01
C ALA A 85 -13.44 -4.54 0.70
N ALA A 86 -12.54 -4.98 -0.19
CA ALA A 86 -12.87 -5.70 -1.42
C ALA A 86 -13.43 -7.09 -1.11
N GLU A 87 -12.80 -7.85 -0.20
CA GLU A 87 -13.27 -9.17 0.24
C GLU A 87 -14.70 -9.12 0.79
N GLU A 88 -14.99 -8.14 1.67
CA GLU A 88 -16.33 -7.92 2.23
C GLU A 88 -17.38 -7.56 1.15
N SER A 89 -16.93 -7.14 -0.04
CA SER A 89 -17.77 -6.76 -1.18
C SER A 89 -17.81 -7.84 -2.27
N ASN A 90 -17.31 -9.06 -1.99
CA ASN A 90 -17.17 -10.15 -2.97
C ASN A 90 -16.35 -9.73 -4.22
N ILE A 91 -15.32 -8.91 -4.01
CA ILE A 91 -14.35 -8.53 -5.04
C ILE A 91 -13.05 -9.28 -4.73
N GLU A 92 -12.60 -10.10 -5.66
CA GLU A 92 -11.35 -10.82 -5.49
C GLU A 92 -10.18 -9.94 -5.93
N VAL A 93 -9.21 -9.72 -5.04
CA VAL A 93 -7.94 -9.05 -5.36
C VAL A 93 -6.87 -10.12 -5.55
N LYS A 94 -6.47 -10.35 -6.80
CA LYS A 94 -5.48 -11.35 -7.19
C LYS A 94 -4.05 -10.92 -6.87
N GLN A 95 -3.75 -9.65 -7.09
CA GLN A 95 -2.42 -9.10 -6.89
C GLN A 95 -2.48 -7.63 -6.51
N VAL A 96 -1.57 -7.22 -5.63
CA VAL A 96 -1.30 -5.82 -5.33
C VAL A 96 0.15 -5.54 -5.67
N ARG A 97 0.40 -4.52 -6.48
CA ARG A 97 1.74 -4.05 -6.83
C ARG A 97 1.89 -2.58 -6.49
N ALA A 98 3.13 -2.11 -6.35
CA ALA A 98 3.37 -0.74 -5.95
C ALA A 98 4.65 -0.15 -6.54
N LYS A 99 4.71 1.18 -6.49
CA LYS A 99 5.88 2.01 -6.78
C LYS A 99 5.95 3.12 -5.74
N VAL A 100 7.15 3.41 -5.26
CA VAL A 100 7.43 4.55 -4.39
C VAL A 100 8.03 5.68 -5.23
N CYS A 101 7.44 6.87 -5.16
CA CYS A 101 7.89 8.04 -5.92
C CYS A 101 8.43 9.11 -4.95
N PHE A 102 9.71 9.02 -4.59
CA PHE A 102 10.33 9.93 -3.60
C PHE A 102 10.28 11.41 -4.00
N ASP A 103 10.41 11.69 -5.30
CA ASP A 103 10.53 13.06 -5.81
C ASP A 103 9.19 13.80 -5.72
N SER A 104 8.07 13.09 -5.94
CA SER A 104 6.70 13.61 -5.77
C SER A 104 6.17 13.43 -4.34
N GLY A 105 6.82 12.59 -3.53
CA GLY A 105 6.34 12.18 -2.22
C GLY A 105 5.04 11.38 -2.27
N SER A 106 4.75 10.74 -3.41
CA SER A 106 3.54 9.93 -3.62
C SER A 106 3.81 8.43 -3.51
N ILE A 107 2.77 7.70 -3.15
CA ILE A 107 2.74 6.23 -3.24
C ILE A 107 1.78 5.82 -4.33
N ASN A 108 2.19 4.86 -5.15
CA ASN A 108 1.37 4.37 -6.24
C ASN A 108 1.09 2.88 -6.00
N ALA A 109 -0.19 2.49 -5.99
CA ALA A 109 -0.62 1.11 -5.80
C ALA A 109 -1.49 0.64 -6.97
N PHE A 110 -1.19 -0.55 -7.50
CA PHE A 110 -1.87 -1.17 -8.61
C PHE A 110 -2.53 -2.47 -8.18
N PHE A 111 -3.82 -2.61 -8.45
CA PHE A 111 -4.63 -3.77 -8.06
C PHE A 111 -5.04 -4.58 -9.28
N VAL A 112 -4.75 -5.88 -9.27
CA VAL A 112 -5.33 -6.83 -10.21
C VAL A 112 -6.52 -7.47 -9.51
N ILE A 113 -7.72 -7.26 -10.05
CA ILE A 113 -8.97 -7.76 -9.46
C ILE A 113 -9.70 -8.69 -10.41
N THR A 114 -10.59 -9.51 -9.87
CA THR A 114 -11.55 -10.30 -10.64
C THR A 114 -12.93 -10.07 -10.06
N THR A 115 -13.80 -9.40 -10.84
CA THR A 115 -15.16 -9.07 -10.38
C THR A 115 -16.14 -8.76 -11.50
N SER A 116 -17.43 -8.64 -11.16
CA SER A 116 -18.48 -8.21 -12.09
C SER A 116 -18.40 -6.71 -12.37
N PHE A 117 -18.97 -6.24 -13.49
CA PHE A 117 -18.97 -4.82 -13.84
C PHE A 117 -19.56 -3.92 -12.72
N GLU A 118 -20.65 -4.36 -12.07
CA GLU A 118 -21.26 -3.59 -10.97
C GLU A 118 -20.30 -3.44 -9.79
N ASN A 119 -19.56 -4.50 -9.47
CA ASN A 119 -18.59 -4.50 -8.38
C ASN A 119 -17.29 -3.78 -8.76
N GLU A 120 -16.94 -3.73 -10.05
CA GLU A 120 -15.84 -2.93 -10.57
C GLU A 120 -16.05 -1.44 -10.29
N VAL A 121 -17.28 -0.94 -10.52
CA VAL A 121 -17.66 0.44 -10.17
C VAL A 121 -17.58 0.67 -8.65
N LYS A 122 -17.94 -0.33 -7.84
CA LYS A 122 -17.80 -0.23 -6.37
C LYS A 122 -16.32 -0.21 -5.96
N PHE A 123 -15.46 -0.97 -6.64
CA PHE A 123 -14.03 -0.99 -6.40
C PHE A 123 -13.39 0.36 -6.73
N SER A 124 -13.71 0.96 -7.89
CA SER A 124 -13.25 2.31 -8.23
C SER A 124 -13.64 3.34 -7.17
N LYS A 125 -14.89 3.31 -6.67
CA LYS A 125 -15.33 4.22 -5.59
C LYS A 125 -14.61 3.95 -4.26
N LEU A 126 -14.27 2.70 -3.99
CA LEU A 126 -13.50 2.31 -2.81
C LEU A 126 -12.08 2.90 -2.88
N LEU A 127 -11.44 2.84 -4.05
CA LEU A 127 -10.14 3.43 -4.31
C LEU A 127 -10.16 4.95 -4.11
N ASP A 128 -11.10 5.66 -4.73
CA ASP A 128 -11.23 7.12 -4.61
C ASP A 128 -11.37 7.57 -3.15
N GLU A 129 -12.16 6.84 -2.36
CA GLU A 129 -12.34 7.16 -0.94
C GLU A 129 -11.10 6.83 -0.12
N ALA A 130 -10.39 5.73 -0.44
CA ALA A 130 -9.12 5.40 0.20
C ALA A 130 -8.07 6.48 -0.06
N GLU A 131 -7.91 6.94 -1.30
CA GLU A 131 -6.99 8.04 -1.65
C GLU A 131 -7.29 9.31 -0.88
N ARG A 132 -8.58 9.70 -0.82
CA ARG A 132 -9.02 10.86 -0.05
C ARG A 132 -8.65 10.73 1.42
N LEU A 133 -8.90 9.57 2.02
CA LEU A 133 -8.60 9.32 3.44
C LEU A 133 -7.10 9.36 3.71
N PHE A 134 -6.27 8.77 2.83
CA PHE A 134 -4.81 8.85 2.94
C PHE A 134 -4.30 10.29 2.87
N LEU A 135 -4.89 11.11 2.00
CA LEU A 135 -4.52 12.52 1.93
C LEU A 135 -4.95 13.28 3.20
N GLN A 136 -6.13 13.00 3.74
CA GLN A 136 -6.69 13.71 4.90
C GLN A 136 -6.02 13.33 6.22
N GLU A 137 -5.82 12.05 6.46
CA GLU A 137 -5.36 11.53 7.75
C GLU A 137 -3.82 11.41 7.80
N GLU A 138 -3.18 11.02 6.70
CA GLU A 138 -1.73 10.76 6.66
C GLU A 138 -0.91 11.85 5.97
N ASN A 139 -1.57 12.87 5.40
CA ASN A 139 -0.98 13.92 4.58
C ASN A 139 -0.07 13.33 3.48
N LEU A 140 -0.54 12.26 2.85
CA LEU A 140 0.23 11.49 1.88
C LEU A 140 -0.58 11.30 0.60
N LEU A 141 0.02 11.64 -0.55
CA LEU A 141 -0.61 11.47 -1.85
C LEU A 141 -0.54 10.00 -2.27
N ALA A 142 -1.71 9.34 -2.29
CA ALA A 142 -1.85 8.00 -2.83
C ALA A 142 -2.47 8.07 -4.23
N GLU A 143 -1.84 7.39 -5.18
CA GLU A 143 -2.38 7.16 -6.53
C GLU A 143 -2.66 5.67 -6.68
N THR A 144 -3.92 5.32 -6.84
CA THR A 144 -4.34 3.93 -6.99
C THR A 144 -4.85 3.69 -8.39
N SER A 145 -4.62 2.48 -8.88
CA SER A 145 -5.05 2.05 -10.21
C SER A 145 -5.41 0.59 -10.17
N PHE A 146 -6.27 0.15 -11.07
CA PHE A 146 -6.65 -1.25 -11.11
C PHE A 146 -6.97 -1.73 -12.51
N VAL A 147 -6.96 -3.05 -12.65
CA VAL A 147 -7.44 -3.74 -13.84
C VAL A 147 -8.31 -4.92 -13.41
N ASN A 148 -9.46 -5.06 -14.06
CA ASN A 148 -10.35 -6.19 -13.85
C ASN A 148 -10.04 -7.30 -14.87
N VAL A 149 -9.46 -8.40 -14.39
CA VAL A 149 -9.19 -9.60 -15.18
C VAL A 149 -10.34 -10.56 -15.00
N LYS A 150 -11.09 -10.79 -16.08
CA LYS A 150 -12.07 -11.86 -16.13
C LYS A 150 -11.37 -13.15 -16.51
N GLU A 151 -11.83 -14.28 -15.98
CA GLU A 151 -11.20 -15.60 -16.15
C GLU A 151 -10.96 -16.03 -17.61
N ASN A 152 -11.58 -15.35 -18.59
CA ASN A 152 -11.52 -15.70 -20.02
C ASN A 152 -11.16 -14.53 -20.96
N GLU A 153 -10.79 -13.34 -20.46
CA GLU A 153 -10.49 -12.17 -21.29
C GLU A 153 -9.17 -11.50 -20.88
N GLN A 154 -8.30 -11.28 -21.89
CA GLN A 154 -7.02 -10.58 -21.88
C GLN A 154 -5.93 -11.11 -20.94
N SER A 155 -4.82 -11.54 -21.54
CA SER A 155 -3.54 -11.66 -20.84
C SER A 155 -3.04 -10.25 -20.52
N ILE A 156 -3.05 -9.88 -19.24
CA ILE A 156 -2.27 -8.74 -18.77
C ILE A 156 -0.81 -8.95 -19.17
N ASP A 157 -0.18 -7.92 -19.73
CA ASP A 157 1.28 -7.89 -19.85
C ASP A 157 1.88 -7.66 -18.46
N TYR A 158 2.04 -8.76 -17.70
CA TYR A 158 2.60 -8.72 -16.37
C TYR A 158 4.05 -8.21 -16.35
N SER A 159 4.75 -8.24 -17.48
CA SER A 159 6.10 -7.67 -17.58
C SER A 159 6.04 -6.15 -17.58
N ALA A 160 5.13 -5.55 -18.34
CA ALA A 160 4.88 -4.11 -18.31
C ALA A 160 4.43 -3.65 -16.91
N VAL A 161 3.47 -4.35 -16.31
CA VAL A 161 3.02 -4.03 -14.94
C VAL A 161 4.16 -4.16 -13.93
N LYS A 162 5.03 -5.17 -14.05
CA LYS A 162 6.20 -5.35 -13.19
C LYS A 162 7.24 -4.23 -13.37
N ASN A 163 7.34 -3.64 -14.56
CA ASN A 163 8.24 -2.52 -14.81
C ASN A 163 7.70 -1.22 -14.19
N ASP A 164 6.40 -0.97 -14.35
CA ASP A 164 5.76 0.25 -13.82
C ASP A 164 5.53 0.18 -12.30
N TYR A 165 5.24 -1.01 -11.79
CA TYR A 165 4.98 -1.32 -10.37
C TYR A 165 5.89 -2.46 -9.92
N PRO A 166 7.16 -2.17 -9.60
CA PRO A 166 8.16 -3.20 -9.33
C PRO A 166 7.89 -4.00 -8.06
N PHE A 167 7.24 -3.42 -7.06
CA PHE A 167 6.96 -4.12 -5.81
C PHE A 167 5.68 -4.95 -5.93
N SER A 168 5.71 -6.21 -5.53
CA SER A 168 4.53 -7.00 -5.19
C SER A 168 4.34 -6.93 -3.69
N LEU A 169 3.13 -6.59 -3.24
CA LEU A 169 2.82 -6.45 -1.83
C LEU A 169 2.13 -7.72 -1.33
N ASN A 170 2.69 -8.35 -0.29
CA ASN A 170 2.06 -9.46 0.41
C ASN A 170 1.29 -8.93 1.63
N VAL A 171 0.04 -8.50 1.43
CA VAL A 171 -0.77 -7.84 2.48
C VAL A 171 -1.56 -8.80 3.37
N GLU A 172 -1.36 -10.11 3.28
CA GLU A 172 -2.20 -11.10 3.98
C GLU A 172 -2.15 -10.97 5.51
N ASN A 173 -0.96 -10.77 6.08
CA ASN A 173 -0.85 -10.62 7.53
C ASN A 173 -1.51 -9.32 8.01
N VAL A 174 -1.52 -8.27 7.18
CA VAL A 174 -2.19 -6.98 7.47
C VAL A 174 -3.70 -7.19 7.49
N VAL A 175 -4.25 -7.86 6.48
CA VAL A 175 -5.69 -8.21 6.43
C VAL A 175 -6.11 -9.03 7.64
N HIS A 176 -5.28 -9.99 8.05
CA HIS A 176 -5.53 -10.78 9.26
C HIS A 176 -5.54 -9.93 10.53
N ALA A 177 -4.58 -9.01 10.69
CA ALA A 177 -4.52 -8.08 11.83
C ALA A 177 -5.77 -7.16 11.89
N ILE A 178 -6.20 -6.63 10.73
CA ILE A 178 -7.44 -5.83 10.62
C ILE A 178 -8.67 -6.65 11.05
N LYS A 179 -8.76 -7.92 10.63
CA LYS A 179 -9.86 -8.82 11.03
C LYS A 179 -9.90 -9.05 12.53
N GLN A 180 -8.74 -9.24 13.17
CA GLN A 180 -8.64 -9.43 14.62
C GLN A 180 -9.09 -8.18 15.40
N SER A 181 -8.63 -6.99 15.01
CA SER A 181 -9.00 -5.72 15.68
C SER A 181 -10.47 -5.35 15.47
N ALA A 182 -11.05 -5.69 14.32
CA ALA A 182 -12.48 -5.53 14.08
C ALA A 182 -13.34 -6.44 14.98
N SER A 183 -12.86 -7.65 15.29
CA SER A 183 -13.58 -8.64 16.10
C SER A 183 -13.53 -8.39 17.62
N SER A 184 -12.49 -7.70 18.12
CA SER A 184 -12.39 -7.31 19.53
C SER A 184 -13.29 -6.12 19.88
N THR A 185 -13.58 -5.27 18.90
CA THR A 185 -14.44 -4.09 19.09
C THR A 185 -15.93 -4.44 19.18
N SER A 186 -16.38 -5.59 18.66
CA SER A 186 -17.78 -6.01 18.74
C SER A 186 -18.16 -6.73 20.04
N LYS A 187 -17.24 -6.84 21.00
CA LYS A 187 -17.43 -7.51 22.30
C LYS A 187 -17.37 -6.54 23.50
N SER A 188 -17.31 -5.23 23.26
CA SER A 188 -17.30 -4.18 24.29
C SER A 188 -18.61 -3.40 24.29
#